data_AF-T0YKY3-F1
#
_entry.id   AF-T0YKY3-F1
#
_cell.length_a   1.000
_cell.length_b   1.000
_cell.length_c   1.000
_cell.angle_alpha   90.00
_cell.angle_beta   90.00
_cell.angle_gamma   90.00
#
_symmetry.space_group_name_H-M   'P 1'
#
loop_
_entity.id
_entity.type
_entity.pdbx_description
1 polymer ?
#
loop_
_entity_poly.entity_id
_entity_poly.type
_entity_poly.pdbx_seq_one_letter_code
_entity_poly.pdbx_strand_id
1 'polypeptide(L)'
;MNPHADSIYPVLLIPLTGAIALGAIGHSRRAGWVNIAISAATFVASLRLALGVWERGPLLTTSGMFYIDAFNVYLLVLTTFVGLTTAIFSRNYMLDEMKQGRVSTRRLQLYHAMYQGFVFTMLLALATNNLGILWVAMEGATLATVLLVSLYRTPESIEAAWKYFILCGVGIAQALFGTVLLFFAAERVIPNRQSGASLECPLRACGPPRSCC
;
A
#
# COMPACT_ATOMS: atom_id res chain seq x y z
N MET A 1 -25.12 -4.95 1.77
CA MET A 1 -23.73 -5.37 2.00
C MET A 1 -23.26 -6.14 0.78
N ASN A 2 -22.25 -5.65 0.05
CA ASN A 2 -21.64 -6.44 -1.03
C ASN A 2 -20.53 -7.30 -0.41
N PRO A 3 -20.69 -8.63 -0.28
CA PRO A 3 -19.72 -9.52 0.38
C PRO A 3 -18.36 -9.61 -0.32
N HIS A 4 -18.18 -8.88 -1.43
CA HIS A 4 -16.98 -8.92 -2.28
C HIS A 4 -15.99 -7.80 -1.95
N ALA A 5 -16.48 -6.62 -1.54
CA ALA A 5 -15.63 -5.51 -1.10
C ALA A 5 -14.86 -5.86 0.18
N ASP A 6 -15.36 -6.84 0.95
CA ASP A 6 -14.78 -7.26 2.21
C ASP A 6 -13.48 -8.09 2.05
N SER A 7 -13.17 -8.52 0.83
CA SER A 7 -11.99 -9.36 0.55
C SER A 7 -10.66 -8.60 0.65
N ILE A 8 -10.67 -7.27 0.65
CA ILE A 8 -9.47 -6.44 0.79
C ILE A 8 -9.01 -6.30 2.25
N TYR A 9 -9.96 -6.28 3.19
CA TYR A 9 -9.67 -6.11 4.61
C TYR A 9 -8.69 -7.15 5.17
N PRO A 10 -8.77 -8.46 4.86
CA PRO A 10 -7.77 -9.41 5.35
C PRO A 10 -6.36 -9.10 4.85
N VAL A 11 -6.19 -8.62 3.61
CA VAL A 11 -4.87 -8.29 3.04
C VAL A 11 -4.20 -7.16 3.83
N LEU A 12 -4.97 -6.20 4.35
CA LEU A 12 -4.47 -5.05 5.11
C LEU A 12 -4.43 -5.31 6.63
N LEU A 13 -5.44 -6.00 7.19
CA LEU A 13 -5.54 -6.23 8.63
C LEU A 13 -4.54 -7.28 9.12
N ILE A 14 -4.23 -8.32 8.34
CA ILE A 14 -3.25 -9.34 8.73
C ILE A 14 -1.88 -8.71 9.01
N PRO A 15 -1.30 -7.88 8.12
CA PRO A 15 -0.03 -7.24 8.42
C PRO A 15 -0.12 -6.16 9.50
N LEU A 16 -1.22 -5.40 9.57
CA LEU A 16 -1.38 -4.41 10.63
C LEU A 16 -1.42 -5.05 12.02
N THR A 17 -2.25 -6.07 12.19
CA THR A 17 -2.35 -6.83 13.45
C THR A 17 -1.06 -7.58 13.75
N GLY A 18 -0.39 -8.10 12.72
CA GLY A 18 0.92 -8.72 12.83
C GLY A 18 2.00 -7.78 13.37
N ALA A 19 2.05 -6.54 12.88
CA ALA A 19 2.99 -5.52 13.34
C ALA A 19 2.76 -5.17 14.82
N ILE A 20 1.50 -4.99 15.22
CA ILE A 20 1.12 -4.68 16.60
C ILE A 20 1.41 -5.87 17.52
N ALA A 21 1.01 -7.08 17.12
CA ALA A 21 1.22 -8.29 17.90
C ALA A 21 2.71 -8.60 18.08
N LEU A 22 3.51 -8.53 17.01
CA LEU A 22 4.96 -8.75 17.09
C LEU A 22 5.69 -7.64 17.87
N GLY A 23 5.17 -6.41 17.83
CA GLY A 23 5.64 -5.30 18.66
C GLY A 23 5.32 -5.47 20.15
N ALA A 24 4.16 -6.03 20.48
CA ALA A 24 3.69 -6.20 21.86
C ALA A 24 4.18 -7.48 22.55
N ILE A 25 4.34 -8.58 21.80
CA ILE A 25 4.54 -9.91 22.41
C ILE A 25 5.94 -10.09 23.01
N GLY A 26 6.91 -9.23 22.71
CA GLY A 26 8.27 -9.45 23.19
C GLY A 26 8.86 -10.75 22.61
N HIS A 27 10.18 -10.86 22.62
CA HIS A 27 10.88 -11.90 21.87
C HIS A 27 10.62 -13.28 22.46
N SER A 28 10.15 -14.19 21.62
CA SER A 28 10.36 -15.61 21.78
C SER A 28 10.95 -16.17 20.49
N ARG A 29 11.65 -17.30 20.56
CA ARG A 29 12.12 -18.09 19.39
C ARG A 29 11.00 -18.39 18.36
N ARG A 30 9.74 -18.16 18.75
CA ARG A 30 8.52 -18.27 17.94
C ARG A 30 8.21 -17.00 17.11
N ALA A 31 8.75 -15.83 17.44
CA ALA A 31 8.47 -14.58 16.72
C ALA A 31 8.81 -14.65 15.22
N GLY A 32 9.93 -15.28 14.85
CA GLY A 32 10.28 -15.51 13.45
C GLY A 32 9.31 -16.46 12.73
N TRP A 33 8.79 -17.48 13.43
CA TRP A 33 7.76 -18.38 12.87
C TRP A 33 6.41 -17.67 12.72
N VAL A 34 6.05 -16.84 13.70
CA VAL A 34 4.83 -16.02 13.65
C VAL A 34 4.92 -15.04 12.48
N ASN A 35 6.07 -14.40 12.26
CA ASN A 35 6.26 -13.51 11.10
C ASN A 35 6.04 -14.26 9.77
N ILE A 36 6.65 -15.43 9.60
CA ILE A 36 6.44 -16.26 8.39
C ILE A 36 4.96 -16.65 8.24
N ALA A 37 4.30 -17.05 9.33
CA ALA A 37 2.89 -17.43 9.30
C ALA A 37 1.99 -16.26 8.90
N ILE A 38 2.26 -15.05 9.41
CA ILE A 38 1.54 -13.82 9.04
C ILE A 38 1.81 -13.49 7.58
N SER A 39 3.07 -13.49 7.11
CA SER A 39 3.38 -13.21 5.69
C SER A 39 2.75 -14.24 4.75
N ALA A 40 2.72 -15.52 5.14
CA ALA A 40 2.06 -16.57 4.37
C ALA A 40 0.54 -16.37 4.34
N ALA A 41 -0.07 -16.00 5.47
CA ALA A 41 -1.49 -15.66 5.53
C ALA A 41 -1.82 -14.44 4.65
N THR A 42 -0.98 -13.39 4.65
CA THR A 42 -1.12 -12.23 3.77
C THR A 42 -1.00 -12.62 2.29
N PHE A 43 -0.07 -13.52 1.94
CA PHE A 43 0.08 -14.02 0.57
C PHE A 43 -1.11 -14.87 0.11
N VAL A 44 -1.65 -15.73 0.97
CA VAL A 44 -2.87 -16.49 0.65
C VAL A 44 -4.07 -15.54 0.51
N ALA A 45 -4.16 -14.51 1.35
CA ALA A 45 -5.19 -13.48 1.24
C ALA A 45 -5.08 -12.69 -0.07
N SER A 46 -3.87 -12.29 -0.48
CA SER A 46 -3.64 -11.58 -1.75
C SER A 46 -3.96 -12.46 -2.96
N LEU A 47 -3.63 -13.76 -2.91
CA LEU A 47 -3.96 -14.70 -3.97
C LEU A 47 -5.47 -14.93 -4.10
N ARG A 48 -6.20 -15.04 -2.97
CA ARG A 48 -7.67 -15.10 -2.99
C ARG A 48 -8.28 -13.84 -3.58
N LEU A 49 -7.75 -12.68 -3.23
CA LEU A 49 -8.17 -11.41 -3.81
C LEU A 49 -7.90 -11.39 -5.32
N ALA A 50 -6.76 -11.90 -5.77
CA ALA A 50 -6.40 -11.96 -7.18
C ALA A 50 -7.34 -12.85 -8.00
N LEU A 51 -7.68 -14.02 -7.50
CA LEU A 51 -8.66 -14.91 -8.12
C LEU A 51 -10.04 -14.25 -8.19
N GLY A 52 -10.44 -13.53 -7.14
CA GLY A 52 -11.70 -12.79 -7.12
C GLY A 52 -11.79 -11.69 -8.20
N VAL A 53 -10.68 -10.97 -8.44
CA VAL A 53 -10.61 -9.93 -9.48
C VAL A 53 -10.54 -10.55 -10.88
N TRP A 54 -9.81 -11.65 -11.05
CA TRP A 54 -9.71 -12.36 -12.34
C TRP A 54 -11.07 -12.84 -12.85
N GLU A 55 -11.91 -13.40 -11.96
CA GLU A 55 -13.22 -13.92 -12.32
C GLU A 55 -14.27 -12.82 -12.59
N ARG A 56 -14.16 -11.66 -11.91
CA ARG A 56 -15.31 -10.73 -11.76
C ARG A 56 -15.01 -9.29 -12.18
N GLY A 57 -13.77 -8.98 -12.53
CA GLY A 57 -13.33 -7.63 -12.89
C GLY A 57 -12.91 -6.78 -11.69
N PRO A 58 -12.62 -5.48 -11.92
CA PRO A 58 -12.05 -4.59 -10.91
C PRO A 58 -12.97 -4.36 -9.71
N LEU A 59 -12.39 -4.31 -8.51
CA LEU A 59 -13.11 -4.15 -7.25
C LEU A 59 -13.05 -2.70 -6.77
N LEU A 60 -14.23 -2.10 -6.59
CA LEU A 60 -14.43 -0.82 -5.94
C LEU A 60 -15.12 -1.07 -4.59
N THR A 61 -14.49 -0.64 -3.50
CA THR A 61 -15.13 -0.69 -2.18
C THR A 61 -16.30 0.31 -2.14
N THR A 62 -17.36 -0.01 -1.39
CA THR A 62 -18.60 0.79 -1.28
C THR A 62 -18.38 2.26 -0.89
N SER A 63 -17.25 2.59 -0.25
CA SER A 63 -16.86 3.96 0.12
C SER A 63 -16.00 4.69 -0.92
N GLY A 64 -15.62 4.04 -2.04
CA GLY A 64 -14.72 4.58 -3.06
C GLY A 64 -13.27 4.80 -2.61
N MET A 65 -12.93 4.45 -1.35
CA MET A 65 -11.60 4.68 -0.78
C MET A 65 -10.53 3.71 -1.28
N PHE A 66 -10.92 2.49 -1.62
CA PHE A 66 -10.02 1.45 -2.13
C PHE A 66 -10.47 1.04 -3.53
N TYR A 67 -9.51 1.04 -4.46
CA TYR A 67 -9.72 0.65 -5.85
C TYR A 67 -8.65 -0.36 -6.25
N ILE A 68 -9.10 -1.56 -6.56
CA ILE A 68 -8.21 -2.62 -7.03
C ILE A 68 -8.57 -2.95 -8.47
N ASP A 69 -7.66 -2.57 -9.35
CA ASP A 69 -7.68 -2.91 -10.77
C ASP A 69 -6.82 -4.16 -11.05
N ALA A 70 -6.98 -4.75 -12.23
CA ALA A 70 -6.22 -5.90 -12.71
C ALA A 70 -4.71 -5.70 -12.55
N PHE A 71 -4.18 -4.51 -12.87
CA PHE A 71 -2.76 -4.21 -12.70
C PHE A 71 -2.30 -4.23 -11.23
N ASN A 72 -3.09 -3.62 -10.36
CA ASN A 72 -2.77 -3.47 -8.94
C ASN A 72 -2.74 -4.83 -8.20
N VAL A 73 -3.65 -5.74 -8.58
CA VAL A 73 -3.65 -7.12 -8.07
C VAL A 73 -2.31 -7.82 -8.28
N TYR A 74 -1.72 -7.70 -9.47
CA TYR A 74 -0.42 -8.33 -9.74
C TYR A 74 0.67 -7.77 -8.84
N LEU A 75 0.68 -6.45 -8.61
CA LEU A 75 1.62 -5.80 -7.70
C LEU A 75 1.43 -6.28 -6.26
N LEU A 76 0.19 -6.38 -5.76
CA LEU A 76 -0.11 -6.89 -4.42
C LEU A 76 0.38 -8.33 -4.23
N VAL A 77 0.12 -9.22 -5.19
CA VAL A 77 0.58 -10.62 -5.14
C VAL A 77 2.11 -10.68 -5.18
N LEU A 78 2.75 -9.90 -6.05
CA LEU A 78 4.21 -9.84 -6.14
C LEU A 78 4.85 -9.32 -4.84
N THR A 79 4.32 -8.24 -4.27
CA THR A 79 4.81 -7.66 -3.00
C THR A 79 4.67 -8.65 -1.85
N THR A 80 3.53 -9.35 -1.75
CA THR A 80 3.32 -10.37 -0.71
C THR A 80 4.17 -11.62 -0.92
N PHE A 81 4.45 -12.00 -2.17
CA PHE A 81 5.36 -13.09 -2.51
C PHE A 81 6.81 -12.77 -2.11
N VAL A 82 7.31 -11.60 -2.52
CA VAL A 82 8.65 -11.11 -2.14
C VAL A 82 8.74 -10.93 -0.62
N GLY A 83 7.67 -10.47 0.02
CA GLY A 83 7.56 -10.45 1.48
C GLY A 83 7.76 -11.84 2.07
N LEU A 84 6.95 -12.82 1.67
CA LEU A 84 7.04 -14.19 2.20
C LEU A 84 8.43 -14.81 2.04
N THR A 85 9.06 -14.70 0.87
CA THR A 85 10.41 -15.24 0.63
C THR A 85 11.45 -14.55 1.50
N THR A 86 11.35 -13.23 1.64
CA THR A 86 12.20 -12.44 2.54
C THR A 86 12.02 -12.86 3.99
N ALA A 87 10.79 -13.10 4.45
CA ALA A 87 10.50 -13.54 5.82
C ALA A 87 11.09 -14.93 6.13
N ILE A 88 11.04 -15.85 5.16
CA ILE A 88 11.64 -17.19 5.28
C ILE A 88 13.16 -17.09 5.44
N PHE A 89 13.82 -16.32 4.57
CA PHE A 89 15.28 -16.14 4.62
C PHE A 89 15.72 -15.39 5.88
N SER A 90 15.05 -14.28 6.18
CA SER A 90 15.36 -13.39 7.31
C SER A 90 15.37 -14.13 8.65
N ARG A 91 14.46 -15.09 8.85
CA ARG A 91 14.40 -15.87 10.09
C ARG A 91 15.74 -16.54 10.41
N ASN A 92 16.33 -17.24 9.45
CA ASN A 92 17.57 -17.99 9.70
C ASN A 92 18.75 -17.03 9.88
N TYR A 93 18.84 -16.01 9.04
CA TYR A 93 19.86 -14.97 9.14
C TYR A 93 19.88 -14.28 10.51
N MET A 94 18.72 -13.82 10.99
CA MET A 94 18.62 -13.09 12.25
C MET A 94 18.84 -13.98 13.48
N LEU A 95 18.53 -15.29 13.38
CA LEU A 95 18.85 -16.25 14.43
C LEU A 95 20.37 -16.43 14.58
N ASP A 96 21.10 -16.44 13.47
CA ASP A 96 22.55 -16.58 13.49
C ASP A 96 23.24 -15.29 13.95
N GLU A 97 22.76 -14.11 13.53
CA GLU A 97 23.21 -12.80 14.03
C GLU A 97 22.97 -12.63 15.54
N MET A 98 21.86 -13.17 16.06
CA MET A 98 21.58 -13.16 17.49
C MET A 98 22.52 -14.09 18.26
N LYS A 99 22.87 -15.28 17.73
CA LYS A 99 23.87 -16.17 18.36
C LYS A 99 25.25 -15.54 18.42
N GLN A 100 25.60 -14.72 17.42
CA GLN A 100 26.85 -13.97 17.38
C GLN A 100 26.87 -12.73 18.29
N GLY A 101 25.75 -12.41 18.98
CA GLY A 101 25.66 -11.30 19.92
C GLY A 101 25.59 -9.91 19.28
N ARG A 102 25.42 -9.82 17.95
CA ARG A 102 25.38 -8.55 17.20
C ARG A 102 24.05 -7.80 17.35
N VAL A 103 22.97 -8.53 17.67
CA VAL A 103 21.60 -7.99 17.78
C VAL A 103 20.97 -8.43 19.09
N SER A 104 20.46 -7.45 19.86
CA SER A 104 19.75 -7.73 21.11
C SER A 104 18.29 -8.12 20.87
N THR A 105 17.73 -8.82 21.84
CA THR A 105 16.34 -9.29 21.90
C THR A 105 15.29 -8.22 21.57
N ARG A 106 15.48 -6.99 22.05
CA ARG A 106 14.58 -5.85 21.76
C ARG A 106 14.70 -5.34 20.33
N ARG A 107 15.92 -5.36 19.77
CA ARG A 107 16.15 -4.95 18.38
C ARG A 107 15.49 -5.92 17.41
N LEU A 108 15.51 -7.22 17.70
CA LEU A 108 14.81 -8.19 16.86
C LEU A 108 13.28 -8.03 16.86
N GLN A 109 12.70 -7.60 18.00
CA GLN A 109 11.27 -7.27 18.05
C GLN A 109 10.95 -6.06 17.16
N LEU A 110 11.76 -5.00 17.27
CA LEU A 110 11.63 -3.83 16.41
C LEU A 110 11.75 -4.22 14.94
N TYR A 111 12.70 -5.09 14.60
CA TYR A 111 12.87 -5.60 13.24
C TYR A 111 11.59 -6.28 12.72
N HIS A 112 11.01 -7.23 13.46
CA HIS A 112 9.80 -7.94 13.01
C HIS A 112 8.57 -7.02 12.95
N ALA A 113 8.43 -6.10 13.89
CA ALA A 113 7.33 -5.12 13.88
C ALA A 113 7.45 -4.13 12.72
N MET A 114 8.65 -3.58 12.47
CA MET A 114 8.89 -2.65 11.36
C MET A 114 8.84 -3.34 10.00
N TYR A 115 9.28 -4.60 9.92
CA TYR A 115 9.11 -5.42 8.73
C TYR A 115 7.64 -5.56 8.35
N GLN A 116 6.78 -5.92 9.32
CA GLN A 116 5.36 -6.07 9.04
C GLN A 116 4.66 -4.72 8.82
N GLY A 117 5.11 -3.67 9.50
CA GLY A 117 4.69 -2.29 9.25
C GLY A 117 5.01 -1.84 7.82
N PHE A 118 6.20 -2.14 7.32
CA PHE A 118 6.60 -1.86 5.94
C PHE A 118 5.75 -2.62 4.92
N VAL A 119 5.49 -3.92 5.14
CA VAL A 119 4.60 -4.70 4.27
C VAL A 119 3.19 -4.11 4.28
N PHE A 120 2.66 -3.74 5.45
CA PHE A 120 1.35 -3.10 5.57
C PHE A 120 1.27 -1.80 4.77
N THR A 121 2.22 -0.88 4.97
CA THR A 121 2.20 0.42 4.29
C THR A 121 2.35 0.28 2.78
N MET A 122 3.16 -0.68 2.31
CA MET A 122 3.30 -0.95 0.88
C MET A 122 1.99 -1.47 0.26
N LEU A 123 1.30 -2.39 0.94
CA LEU A 123 0.00 -2.89 0.49
C LEU A 123 -1.08 -1.80 0.56
N LEU A 124 -1.03 -0.93 1.56
CA LEU A 124 -1.93 0.22 1.70
C LEU A 124 -1.73 1.24 0.57
N ALA A 125 -0.48 1.55 0.23
CA ALA A 125 -0.13 2.46 -0.86
C ALA A 125 -0.62 1.95 -2.22
N LEU A 126 -0.55 0.62 -2.43
CA LEU A 126 -1.08 -0.01 -3.63
C LEU A 126 -2.61 0.00 -3.65
N ALA A 127 -3.27 -0.36 -2.56
CA ALA A 127 -4.72 -0.54 -2.51
C ALA A 127 -5.55 0.77 -2.54
N THR A 128 -4.97 1.89 -2.09
CA THR A 128 -5.71 3.15 -1.91
C THR A 128 -5.95 3.89 -3.22
N ASN A 129 -7.12 4.51 -3.33
CA ASN A 129 -7.47 5.43 -4.42
C ASN A 129 -7.30 6.92 -4.04
N ASN A 130 -7.08 7.21 -2.75
CA ASN A 130 -6.95 8.58 -2.27
C ASN A 130 -5.47 8.99 -2.17
N LEU A 131 -5.10 10.10 -2.82
CA LEU A 131 -3.73 10.65 -2.79
C LEU A 131 -3.22 10.94 -1.38
N GLY A 132 -4.09 11.38 -0.47
CA GLY A 132 -3.73 11.65 0.93
C GLY A 132 -3.34 10.37 1.68
N ILE A 133 -4.13 9.30 1.55
CA ILE A 133 -3.82 8.00 2.16
C ILE A 133 -2.58 7.39 1.49
N LEU A 134 -2.44 7.54 0.17
CA LEU A 134 -1.25 7.08 -0.57
C LEU A 134 0.00 7.75 -0.03
N TRP A 135 -0.03 9.07 0.16
CA TRP A 135 1.10 9.82 0.69
C TRP A 135 1.46 9.39 2.12
N VAL A 136 0.46 9.26 3.02
CA VAL A 136 0.70 8.78 4.39
C VAL A 136 1.28 7.35 4.40
N ALA A 137 0.78 6.47 3.53
CA ALA A 137 1.30 5.11 3.40
C ALA A 137 2.77 5.12 2.91
N MET A 138 3.09 5.96 1.93
CA MET A 138 4.46 6.12 1.43
C MET A 138 5.42 6.62 2.51
N GLU A 139 5.04 7.65 3.28
CA GLU A 139 5.85 8.12 4.43
C GLU A 139 5.97 7.06 5.54
N GLY A 140 4.92 6.28 5.78
CA GLY A 140 4.98 5.15 6.69
C GLY A 140 6.01 4.10 6.25
N ALA A 141 6.09 3.82 4.94
CA ALA A 141 7.08 2.91 4.37
C ALA A 141 8.52 3.46 4.48
N THR A 142 8.74 4.77 4.27
CA THR A 142 10.07 5.39 4.44
C THR A 142 10.51 5.37 5.89
N LEU A 143 9.64 5.70 6.85
CA LEU A 143 9.95 5.64 8.28
C LEU A 143 10.27 4.20 8.72
N ALA A 144 9.49 3.22 8.26
CA ALA A 144 9.75 1.81 8.57
C ALA A 144 11.12 1.34 8.04
N THR A 145 11.51 1.73 6.81
CA THR A 145 12.81 1.34 6.25
C THR A 145 13.98 2.04 6.93
N VAL A 146 13.85 3.32 7.29
CA VAL A 146 14.89 4.04 8.04
C VAL A 146 15.13 3.41 9.41
N LEU A 147 14.07 3.00 10.11
CA LEU A 147 14.19 2.28 11.38
C LEU A 147 14.84 0.90 11.19
N LEU A 148 14.57 0.21 10.08
CA LEU A 148 15.22 -1.07 9.74
C LEU A 148 16.72 -0.89 9.42
N VAL A 149 17.12 0.17 8.70
CA VAL A 149 18.53 0.46 8.42
C VAL A 149 19.30 0.82 9.69
N SER A 150 18.64 1.50 10.64
CA SER A 150 19.20 1.91 11.94
C SER A 150 19.28 0.77 12.98
N LEU A 151 18.93 -0.47 12.60
CA LEU A 151 18.79 -1.58 13.55
C LEU A 151 20.04 -1.86 14.39
N TYR A 152 21.23 -1.79 13.78
CA TYR A 152 22.48 -2.10 14.46
C TYR A 152 22.93 -0.99 15.43
N ARG A 153 22.35 0.21 15.32
CA ARG A 153 22.67 1.40 16.13
C ARG A 153 24.19 1.69 16.23
N THR A 154 24.93 1.40 15.17
CA THR A 154 26.32 1.87 15.05
C THR A 154 26.31 3.28 14.47
N PRO A 155 27.30 4.13 14.78
CA PRO A 155 27.34 5.49 14.24
C PRO A 155 27.28 5.52 12.71
N GLU A 156 27.90 4.54 12.04
CA GLU A 156 27.90 4.40 10.58
C GLU A 156 26.49 4.06 10.04
N SER A 157 25.76 3.17 10.72
CA SER A 157 24.39 2.78 10.37
C SER A 157 23.40 3.93 10.53
N ILE A 158 23.57 4.74 11.57
CA ILE A 158 22.72 5.92 11.82
C ILE A 158 23.01 7.02 10.81
N GLU A 159 24.28 7.25 10.48
CA GLU A 159 24.67 8.25 9.48
C GLU A 159 24.11 7.89 8.09
N ALA A 160 24.18 6.61 7.70
CA ALA A 160 23.58 6.13 6.46
C ALA A 160 22.05 6.26 6.47
N ALA A 161 21.38 5.86 7.57
CA ALA A 161 19.93 5.96 7.69
C ALA A 161 19.42 7.40 7.56
N TRP A 162 20.11 8.36 8.19
CA TRP A 162 19.75 9.78 8.11
C TRP A 162 19.95 10.34 6.69
N LYS A 163 21.03 9.96 6.01
CA LYS A 163 21.26 10.34 4.60
C LYS A 163 20.15 9.82 3.68
N TYR A 164 19.73 8.57 3.84
CA TYR A 164 18.63 8.00 3.06
C TYR A 164 17.28 8.62 3.38
N PHE A 165 17.02 8.93 4.66
CA PHE A 165 15.79 9.58 5.08
C PHE A 165 15.61 10.95 4.42
N ILE A 166 16.64 11.80 4.46
CA ILE A 166 16.60 13.12 3.82
C ILE A 166 16.40 12.99 2.31
N LEU A 167 17.18 12.12 1.65
CA LEU A 167 17.11 11.94 0.20
C LEU A 167 15.72 11.47 -0.25
N CYS A 168 15.14 10.49 0.45
CA CYS A 168 13.83 9.95 0.11
C CYS A 168 12.71 10.94 0.46
N GLY A 169 12.77 11.60 1.62
CA GLY A 169 11.77 12.58 2.06
C GLY A 169 11.69 13.79 1.12
N VAL A 170 12.84 14.34 0.70
CA VAL A 170 12.86 15.44 -0.29
C VAL A 170 12.30 14.99 -1.64
N GLY A 171 12.60 13.75 -2.07
CA GLY A 171 12.05 13.18 -3.31
C GLY A 171 10.53 13.05 -3.30
N ILE A 172 9.95 12.53 -2.22
CA ILE A 172 8.49 12.39 -2.06
C ILE A 172 7.83 13.77 -1.97
N ALA A 173 8.42 14.73 -1.24
CA ALA A 173 7.92 16.10 -1.17
C ALA A 173 7.89 16.79 -2.54
N GLN A 174 8.95 16.64 -3.34
CA GLN A 174 9.00 17.17 -4.71
C GLN A 174 7.99 16.49 -5.63
N ALA A 175 7.80 15.17 -5.51
CA ALA A 175 6.79 14.43 -6.27
C ALA A 175 5.36 14.89 -5.92
N LEU A 176 5.07 15.12 -4.64
CA LEU A 176 3.79 15.66 -4.20
C LEU A 176 3.56 17.07 -4.76
N PHE A 177 4.58 17.93 -4.66
CA PHE A 177 4.53 19.29 -5.21
C PHE A 177 4.24 19.28 -6.71
N GLY A 178 4.96 18.46 -7.48
CA GLY A 178 4.72 18.30 -8.92
C GLY A 178 3.33 17.79 -9.25
N THR A 179 2.81 16.81 -8.49
CA THR A 179 1.47 16.26 -8.69
C THR A 179 0.38 17.29 -8.41
N VAL A 180 0.55 18.11 -7.37
CA VAL A 180 -0.39 19.19 -7.02
C VAL A 180 -0.40 20.27 -8.11
N LEU A 181 0.77 20.69 -8.60
CA LEU A 181 0.84 21.65 -9.71
C LEU A 181 0.16 21.11 -10.97
N LEU A 182 0.40 19.83 -11.30
CA LEU A 182 -0.20 19.18 -12.45
C LEU A 182 -1.72 19.06 -12.32
N PHE A 183 -2.22 18.77 -11.11
CA PHE A 183 -3.65 18.77 -10.80
C PHE A 183 -4.29 20.14 -11.06
N PHE A 184 -3.70 21.22 -10.54
CA PHE A 184 -4.19 22.57 -10.79
C PHE A 184 -4.10 23.00 -12.27
N ALA A 185 -3.07 22.55 -12.98
CA ALA A 185 -2.95 22.83 -14.41
C ALA A 185 -4.04 22.08 -15.22
N ALA A 186 -4.32 20.82 -14.87
CA ALA A 186 -5.36 20.03 -15.51
C ALA A 186 -6.77 20.60 -15.25
N GLU A 187 -7.04 21.06 -14.02
CA GLU A 187 -8.33 21.67 -13.65
C GLU A 187 -8.63 22.95 -14.45
N ARG A 188 -7.59 23.70 -14.86
CA ARG A 188 -7.75 24.87 -15.74
C ARG A 188 -8.12 24.52 -17.18
N VAL A 189 -7.70 23.35 -17.68
CA VAL A 189 -7.90 22.91 -19.07
C VAL A 189 -9.13 22.02 -19.23
N ILE A 190 -9.58 21.37 -18.14
CA ILE A 190 -10.80 20.57 -18.10
C ILE A 190 -11.88 21.40 -17.37
N PRO A 191 -12.55 22.34 -18.04
CA PRO A 191 -13.70 23.02 -17.45
C PRO A 191 -14.80 21.99 -17.23
N ASN A 192 -15.04 21.69 -15.96
CA ASN A 192 -16.25 21.16 -15.37
C ASN A 192 -17.28 20.54 -16.35
N ARG A 193 -17.16 19.24 -16.65
CA ARG A 193 -18.19 18.47 -17.39
C ARG A 193 -19.41 18.12 -16.52
N GLN A 194 -19.64 18.82 -15.40
CA GLN A 194 -20.83 18.70 -14.56
C GLN A 194 -21.81 19.89 -14.70
N SER A 195 -21.75 20.63 -15.81
CA SER A 195 -22.91 21.41 -16.27
C SER A 195 -23.74 20.57 -17.23
N GLY A 196 -24.42 19.57 -16.68
CA GLY A 196 -25.60 18.98 -17.31
C GLY A 196 -26.78 19.96 -17.20
N ALA A 197 -26.77 21.00 -18.02
CA ALA A 197 -27.91 21.80 -18.46
C ALA A 197 -27.35 22.68 -19.60
N SER A 198 -27.47 22.36 -20.88
CA SER A 198 -28.67 21.94 -21.59
C SER A 198 -28.21 21.26 -22.88
N LEU A 199 -28.36 19.94 -22.99
CA LEU A 199 -28.47 19.27 -24.28
C LEU A 199 -29.94 19.25 -24.71
N GLU A 200 -30.61 20.41 -24.61
CA GLU A 200 -31.70 20.73 -25.52
C GLU A 200 -31.05 21.11 -26.85
N CYS A 201 -30.64 20.10 -27.60
CA CYS A 201 -30.62 20.26 -29.04
C CYS A 201 -32.09 20.47 -29.43
N PRO A 202 -32.49 21.62 -30.01
CA PRO A 202 -33.88 21.82 -30.41
C PRO A 202 -34.16 20.97 -31.66
N LEU A 203 -34.33 19.66 -31.47
CA LEU A 203 -34.86 18.71 -32.44
C LEU A 203 -36.38 18.90 -32.68
N ARG A 204 -36.95 20.03 -32.25
CA ARG A 204 -38.33 20.44 -32.57
C ARG A 204 -38.44 21.45 -33.74
N ALA A 205 -37.33 21.84 -34.36
CA ALA A 205 -37.33 22.77 -35.50
C ALA A 205 -37.20 22.10 -36.90
N CYS A 206 -37.13 20.77 -36.99
CA CYS A 206 -37.20 20.04 -38.25
C CYS A 206 -38.44 19.14 -38.29
N GLY A 207 -39.62 19.77 -38.24
CA GLY A 207 -40.83 19.15 -38.77
C GLY A 207 -40.84 19.26 -40.29
N PRO A 208 -41.33 18.26 -41.04
CA PRO A 208 -41.41 18.34 -42.50
C PRO A 208 -42.38 19.46 -42.90
N PRO A 209 -42.12 20.23 -43.98
CA PRO A 209 -43.11 21.14 -44.50
C PRO A 209 -44.33 20.33 -44.95
N ARG A 210 -45.43 20.47 -44.20
CA ARG A 210 -46.74 20.06 -44.66
C ARG A 210 -47.07 20.90 -45.90
N SER A 211 -47.29 20.20 -47.00
CA SER A 211 -48.08 20.64 -48.14
C SER A 211 -49.34 21.37 -47.69
N CYS A 212 -49.52 22.62 -48.11
CA CYS A 212 -50.82 23.26 -48.22
C CYS A 212 -50.90 23.99 -49.57
N CYS A 213 -52.03 23.75 -50.24
CA CYS A 213 -52.52 24.41 -51.43
C CYS A 213 -52.52 25.94 -51.36
#